data_AF-A0A7V2GWL0-F1
#
_entry.id   AF-A0A7V2GWL0-F1
#
_cell.length_a   1.000
_cell.length_b   1.000
_cell.length_c   1.000
_cell.angle_alpha   90.00
_cell.angle_beta   90.00
_cell.angle_gamma   90.00
#
_symmetry.space_group_name_H-M   'P 1'
#
loop_
_entity.id
_entity.type
_entity.pdbx_description
1 polymer ?
#
loop_
_entity_poly.entity_id
_entity_poly.type
_entity_poly.pdbx_seq_one_letter_code
_entity_poly.pdbx_strand_id
1 'polypeptide(L)'
;MAAKPASFRLPTPRLTSLRLPAEQTLPALAGNAHVIWRLLAQERHLSETDSGNPSEEYRSACEFLRLYATLRFYQLALLLGTTGSLVTALSSSAVQTSFARAQFLKAGGLIVSLALLVMEFRASSYWHAMRERADELARVLQFRAFPRSSRWSPLTTSGASFYLHVLVASLWFASLFVRLQPGL
;
A
#
# COMPACT_ATOMS: atom_id res chain seq x y z
N MET A 1 -6.43 31.65 37.83
CA MET A 1 -6.07 30.21 37.89
C MET A 1 -6.65 29.52 36.67
N ALA A 2 -5.84 29.24 35.65
CA ALA A 2 -6.30 28.57 34.42
C ALA A 2 -6.21 27.05 34.60
N ALA A 3 -7.33 26.35 34.43
CA ALA A 3 -7.41 24.90 34.57
C ALA A 3 -6.59 24.21 33.48
N LYS A 4 -5.70 23.31 33.90
CA LYS A 4 -4.86 22.47 33.01
C LYS A 4 -5.80 21.48 32.29
N PRO A 5 -5.89 21.50 30.94
CA PRO A 5 -6.77 20.60 30.23
C PRO A 5 -6.30 19.15 30.42
N ALA A 6 -7.23 18.30 30.84
CA ALA A 6 -6.99 16.87 30.98
C ALA A 6 -6.72 16.27 29.59
N SER A 7 -5.48 15.82 29.37
CA SER A 7 -5.10 15.12 28.14
C SER A 7 -5.82 13.77 28.11
N PHE A 8 -6.85 13.66 27.27
CA PHE A 8 -7.52 12.40 26.99
C PHE A 8 -6.55 11.49 26.22
N ARG A 9 -5.85 10.60 26.93
CA ARG A 9 -5.02 9.56 26.29
C ARG A 9 -5.96 8.43 25.86
N LEU A 10 -6.23 8.35 24.56
CA LEU A 10 -6.85 7.14 24.00
C LEU A 10 -5.92 5.95 24.27
N PRO A 11 -6.44 4.80 24.72
CA PRO A 11 -5.64 3.60 24.89
C PRO A 11 -5.01 3.24 23.54
N THR A 12 -3.68 3.16 23.53
CA THR A 12 -2.91 2.73 22.36
C THR A 12 -3.43 1.34 21.96
N PRO A 13 -3.94 1.14 20.73
CA PRO A 13 -4.43 -0.16 20.31
C PRO A 13 -3.28 -1.17 20.41
N ARG A 14 -3.46 -2.21 21.24
CA ARG A 14 -2.51 -3.31 21.33
C ARG A 14 -2.50 -4.05 19.99
N LEU A 15 -1.34 -4.11 19.34
CA LEU A 15 -1.13 -4.77 18.05
C LEU A 15 -1.49 -6.28 18.06
N THR A 16 -1.65 -6.87 19.24
CA THR A 16 -2.01 -8.28 19.44
C THR A 16 -3.42 -8.65 18.93
N SER A 17 -4.29 -7.69 18.61
CA SER A 17 -5.65 -7.98 18.12
C SER A 17 -5.81 -7.99 16.59
N LEU A 18 -4.73 -7.76 15.82
CA LEU A 18 -4.78 -7.83 14.36
C LEU A 18 -4.73 -9.30 13.89
N ARG A 19 -5.91 -9.92 13.83
CA ARG A 19 -6.10 -11.27 13.26
C ARG A 19 -5.81 -11.21 11.74
N LEU A 20 -4.67 -11.74 11.32
CA LEU A 20 -4.32 -11.87 9.91
C LEU A 20 -5.29 -12.84 9.20
N PRO A 21 -5.73 -12.53 7.97
CA PRO A 21 -6.53 -13.46 7.16
C PRO A 21 -5.72 -14.72 6.86
N ALA A 22 -6.37 -15.89 6.99
CA ALA A 22 -5.76 -17.21 6.87
C ALA A 22 -5.03 -17.41 5.53
N GLU A 23 -3.88 -18.08 5.58
CA GLU A 23 -2.86 -18.25 4.53
C GLU A 23 -3.29 -18.93 3.22
N GLN A 24 -4.57 -19.24 3.01
CA GLN A 24 -4.98 -20.23 2.01
C GLN A 24 -5.15 -19.73 0.56
N THR A 25 -4.90 -18.46 0.22
CA THR A 25 -5.34 -17.91 -1.08
C THR A 25 -4.30 -17.28 -2.00
N LEU A 26 -2.99 -17.55 -1.91
CA LEU A 26 -2.00 -16.89 -2.79
C LEU A 26 -1.03 -17.81 -3.56
N PRO A 27 -1.50 -18.64 -4.51
CA PRO A 27 -0.62 -19.42 -5.40
C PRO A 27 0.02 -18.62 -6.56
N ALA A 28 -0.31 -17.34 -6.77
CA ALA A 28 0.12 -16.59 -7.97
C ALA A 28 1.37 -15.69 -7.78
N LEU A 29 1.98 -15.66 -6.59
CA LEU A 29 3.07 -14.72 -6.24
C LEU A 29 4.44 -15.40 -6.03
N ALA A 30 4.64 -16.59 -6.61
CA ALA A 30 5.76 -17.49 -6.29
C ALA A 30 7.18 -16.89 -6.44
N GLY A 31 7.40 -15.94 -7.36
CA GLY A 31 8.74 -15.35 -7.57
C GLY A 31 9.20 -14.42 -6.44
N ASN A 32 8.27 -13.74 -5.76
CA ASN A 32 8.55 -12.82 -4.65
C ASN A 32 7.90 -13.26 -3.33
N ALA A 33 7.27 -14.44 -3.31
CA ALA A 33 6.63 -15.02 -2.13
C ALA A 33 7.61 -15.16 -0.97
N HIS A 34 8.88 -15.47 -1.23
CA HIS A 34 9.89 -15.50 -0.18
C HIS A 34 10.06 -14.12 0.48
N VAL A 35 10.07 -13.02 -0.30
CA VAL A 35 10.20 -11.68 0.27
C VAL A 35 8.99 -11.38 1.14
N ILE A 36 7.77 -11.53 0.60
CA ILE A 36 6.52 -11.28 1.35
C ILE A 36 6.41 -12.17 2.60
N TRP A 37 6.80 -13.43 2.50
CA TRP A 37 6.85 -14.36 3.63
C TRP A 37 7.88 -13.93 4.68
N ARG A 38 9.05 -13.47 4.25
CA ARG A 38 10.07 -12.90 5.14
C ARG A 38 9.55 -11.62 5.80
N LEU A 39 8.72 -10.83 5.12
CA LEU A 39 8.09 -9.63 5.68
C LEU A 39 7.01 -9.97 6.72
N LEU A 40 6.15 -10.95 6.44
CA LEU A 40 5.13 -11.42 7.39
C LEU A 40 5.77 -12.13 8.61
N ALA A 41 6.85 -12.88 8.40
CA ALA A 41 7.64 -13.49 9.47
C ALA A 41 8.39 -12.45 10.29
N GLN A 42 8.88 -11.38 9.66
CA GLN A 42 9.55 -10.27 10.34
C GLN A 42 8.56 -9.38 11.11
N GLU A 43 7.32 -9.21 10.63
CA GLU A 43 6.23 -8.59 11.40
C GLU A 43 5.87 -9.40 12.65
N ARG A 44 5.86 -10.75 12.58
CA ARG A 44 5.70 -11.60 13.77
C ARG A 44 6.83 -11.39 14.77
N HIS A 45 8.08 -11.39 14.30
CA HIS A 45 9.23 -11.15 15.18
C HIS A 45 9.23 -9.75 15.77
N LEU A 46 8.77 -8.75 15.03
CA LEU A 46 8.63 -7.37 15.50
C LEU A 46 7.60 -7.21 16.61
N SER A 47 6.55 -8.01 16.58
CA SER A 47 5.56 -8.07 17.67
C SER A 47 6.06 -8.85 18.90
N GLU A 48 7.12 -9.66 18.77
CA GLU A 48 7.72 -10.44 19.85
C GLU A 48 8.99 -9.81 20.45
N THR A 49 9.67 -8.92 19.72
CA THR A 49 10.68 -8.03 20.29
C THR A 49 10.00 -6.90 21.07
N ASP A 50 9.35 -7.27 22.17
CA ASP A 50 9.29 -6.45 23.38
C ASP A 50 10.67 -6.51 24.05
N SER A 51 11.74 -6.29 23.28
CA SER A 51 13.03 -6.01 23.87
C SER A 51 12.84 -4.65 24.50
N GLY A 52 12.79 -4.58 25.84
CA GLY A 52 12.57 -3.32 26.57
C GLY A 52 13.62 -2.22 26.29
N ASN A 53 14.48 -2.41 25.29
CA ASN A 53 15.45 -1.47 24.77
C ASN A 53 14.82 -0.61 23.64
N PRO A 54 14.50 0.67 23.91
CA PRO A 54 13.87 1.57 22.93
C PRO A 54 14.70 1.81 21.67
N SER A 55 16.02 1.58 21.72
CA SER A 55 16.91 1.76 20.56
C SER A 55 16.71 0.68 19.49
N GLU A 56 16.40 -0.55 19.88
CA GLU A 56 16.13 -1.66 18.96
C GLU A 56 14.77 -1.50 18.29
N GLU A 57 13.75 -1.12 19.07
CA GLU A 57 12.42 -0.80 18.55
C GLU A 57 12.50 0.34 17.51
N TYR A 58 13.27 1.40 17.81
CA TYR A 58 13.48 2.52 16.89
C TYR A 58 14.17 2.08 15.60
N ARG A 59 15.22 1.26 15.70
CA ARG A 59 15.93 0.72 14.54
C ARG A 59 15.00 -0.09 13.65
N SER A 60 14.17 -0.95 14.25
CA SER A 60 13.25 -1.78 13.48
C SER A 60 12.13 -0.98 12.82
N ALA A 61 11.61 0.04 13.51
CA ALA A 61 10.66 0.99 12.91
C ALA A 61 11.28 1.68 11.69
N CYS A 62 12.53 2.14 11.77
CA CYS A 62 13.24 2.73 10.64
C CYS A 62 13.45 1.74 9.47
N GLU A 63 13.73 0.48 9.78
CA GLU A 63 13.89 -0.57 8.77
C GLU A 63 12.58 -0.86 8.04
N PHE A 64 11.47 -0.94 8.78
CA PHE A 64 10.12 -1.06 8.22
C PHE A 64 9.79 0.14 7.33
N LEU A 65 10.12 1.37 7.77
CA LEU A 65 9.89 2.55 6.95
C LEU A 65 10.71 2.49 5.64
N ARG A 66 11.97 2.07 5.69
CA ARG A 66 12.77 1.91 4.46
C ARG A 66 12.16 0.86 3.52
N LEU A 67 11.77 -0.28 4.08
CA LEU A 67 11.18 -1.38 3.33
C LEU A 67 9.85 -0.98 2.66
N TYR A 68 8.98 -0.26 3.37
CA TYR A 68 7.71 0.20 2.83
C TYR A 68 7.91 1.10 1.60
N ALA A 69 8.90 1.99 1.63
CA ALA A 69 9.21 2.83 0.47
C ALA A 69 9.56 1.99 -0.77
N THR A 70 10.34 0.91 -0.58
CA THR A 70 10.67 -0.04 -1.67
C THR A 70 9.44 -0.82 -2.14
N LEU A 71 8.60 -1.29 -1.22
CA LEU A 71 7.37 -2.03 -1.57
C LEU A 71 6.44 -1.18 -2.43
N ARG A 72 6.27 0.09 -2.08
CA ARG A 72 5.47 1.04 -2.82
C ARG A 72 5.98 1.28 -4.24
N PHE A 73 7.31 1.33 -4.42
CA PHE A 73 7.91 1.40 -5.76
C PHE A 73 7.59 0.15 -6.59
N TYR A 74 7.66 -1.04 -5.99
CA TYR A 74 7.27 -2.28 -6.69
C TYR A 74 5.79 -2.32 -7.06
N GLN A 75 4.90 -1.84 -6.18
CA GLN A 75 3.47 -1.74 -6.46
C GLN A 75 3.21 -0.84 -7.68
N LEU A 76 3.87 0.32 -7.74
CA LEU A 76 3.78 1.23 -8.88
C LEU A 76 4.30 0.60 -10.17
N ALA A 77 5.45 -0.08 -10.12
CA ALA A 77 6.01 -0.78 -11.27
C ALA A 77 5.06 -1.89 -11.76
N LEU A 78 4.44 -2.64 -10.85
CA LEU A 78 3.48 -3.68 -11.16
C LEU A 78 2.20 -3.09 -11.77
N LEU A 79 1.67 -2.00 -11.21
CA LEU A 79 0.51 -1.29 -11.74
C LEU A 79 0.76 -0.82 -13.19
N LEU A 80 1.90 -0.16 -13.42
CA LEU A 80 2.27 0.35 -14.75
C LEU A 80 2.52 -0.79 -15.75
N GLY A 81 3.26 -1.81 -15.35
CA GLY A 81 3.58 -2.96 -16.19
C GLY A 81 2.33 -3.75 -16.59
N THR A 82 1.42 -4.02 -15.63
CA THR A 82 0.16 -4.73 -15.89
C THR A 82 -0.81 -3.88 -16.72
N THR A 83 -0.91 -2.58 -16.44
CA THR A 83 -1.77 -1.69 -17.23
C THR A 83 -1.24 -1.56 -18.66
N GLY A 84 0.07 -1.37 -18.84
CA GLY A 84 0.70 -1.31 -20.15
C GLY A 84 0.48 -2.59 -20.96
N SER A 85 0.71 -3.76 -20.37
CA SER A 85 0.53 -5.04 -21.06
C SER A 85 -0.94 -5.29 -21.44
N LEU A 86 -1.90 -4.93 -20.57
CA LEU A 86 -3.33 -5.04 -20.87
C LEU A 86 -3.77 -4.09 -21.97
N VAL A 87 -3.27 -2.85 -21.98
CA VAL A 87 -3.55 -1.88 -23.06
C VAL A 87 -2.99 -2.39 -24.38
N THR A 88 -1.76 -2.92 -24.40
CA THR A 88 -1.18 -3.57 -25.59
C THR A 88 -2.04 -4.75 -26.04
N ALA A 89 -2.49 -5.62 -25.12
CA ALA A 89 -3.36 -6.75 -25.46
C ALA A 89 -4.71 -6.29 -26.04
N LEU A 90 -5.31 -5.22 -25.50
CA LEU A 90 -6.55 -4.63 -26.03
C LEU A 90 -6.37 -3.99 -27.42
N SER A 91 -5.16 -3.55 -27.76
CA SER A 91 -4.86 -3.03 -29.10
C SER A 91 -4.70 -4.12 -30.17
N SER A 92 -4.62 -5.39 -29.78
CA SER A 92 -4.51 -6.51 -30.72
C SER A 92 -5.80 -6.77 -31.49
N SER A 93 -5.70 -6.96 -32.81
CA SER A 93 -6.83 -7.30 -33.69
C SER A 93 -7.57 -8.57 -33.23
N ALA A 94 -6.86 -9.53 -32.62
CA ALA A 94 -7.46 -10.76 -32.12
C ALA A 94 -8.41 -10.57 -30.92
N VAL A 95 -8.24 -9.48 -30.16
CA VAL A 95 -9.12 -9.10 -29.04
C VAL A 95 -10.23 -8.18 -29.54
N GLN A 96 -9.92 -7.28 -30.48
CA GLN A 96 -10.90 -6.33 -31.04
C GLN A 96 -12.05 -7.02 -31.77
N THR A 97 -11.81 -8.16 -32.42
CA THR A 97 -12.86 -8.94 -33.09
C THR A 97 -13.84 -9.60 -32.12
N SER A 98 -13.46 -9.79 -30.86
CA SER A 98 -14.29 -10.46 -29.85
C SER A 98 -14.63 -9.52 -28.70
N PHE A 99 -15.85 -8.97 -28.73
CA PHE A 99 -16.37 -8.12 -27.67
C PHE A 99 -16.24 -8.76 -26.28
N ALA A 100 -16.53 -10.07 -26.17
CA ALA A 100 -16.40 -10.80 -24.91
C ALA A 100 -14.96 -10.77 -24.37
N ARG A 101 -13.95 -11.05 -25.21
CA ARG A 101 -12.53 -11.00 -24.80
C ARG A 101 -12.13 -9.60 -24.34
N ALA A 102 -12.53 -8.56 -25.08
CA ALA A 102 -12.24 -7.18 -24.70
C ALA A 102 -12.84 -6.82 -23.34
N GLN A 103 -14.09 -7.23 -23.06
CA GLN A 103 -14.73 -6.99 -21.77
C GLN A 103 -14.06 -7.75 -20.63
N PHE A 104 -13.67 -9.02 -20.84
CA PHE A 104 -12.92 -9.78 -19.84
C PHE A 104 -11.58 -9.12 -19.51
N LEU A 105 -10.84 -8.62 -20.50
CA LEU A 105 -9.58 -7.91 -20.27
C LEU A 105 -9.79 -6.60 -19.50
N LYS A 106 -10.83 -5.81 -19.84
CA LYS A 106 -11.17 -4.58 -19.10
C LYS A 106 -11.57 -4.87 -17.66
N ALA A 107 -12.41 -5.87 -17.43
CA ALA A 107 -12.80 -6.31 -16.10
C ALA A 107 -11.58 -6.80 -15.29
N GLY A 108 -10.67 -7.55 -15.93
CA GLY A 108 -9.41 -7.98 -15.33
C GLY A 108 -8.54 -6.80 -14.91
N GLY A 109 -8.35 -5.80 -15.77
CA GLY A 109 -7.63 -4.57 -15.45
C GLY A 109 -8.25 -3.78 -14.28
N LEU A 110 -9.59 -3.71 -14.24
CA LEU A 110 -10.30 -3.08 -13.13
C LEU A 110 -10.10 -3.83 -11.81
N ILE A 111 -10.20 -5.16 -11.81
CA ILE A 111 -10.01 -5.98 -10.61
C ILE A 111 -8.58 -5.83 -10.08
N VAL A 112 -7.57 -5.91 -10.96
CA VAL A 112 -6.16 -5.76 -10.57
C VAL A 112 -5.88 -4.36 -10.02
N SER A 113 -6.37 -3.31 -10.68
CA SER A 113 -6.17 -1.93 -10.20
C SER A 113 -6.87 -1.66 -8.87
N LEU A 114 -8.08 -2.19 -8.64
CA LEU A 114 -8.78 -2.10 -7.35
C LEU A 114 -8.03 -2.85 -6.24
N ALA A 115 -7.52 -4.04 -6.52
CA ALA A 115 -6.74 -4.80 -5.54
C ALA A 115 -5.48 -4.04 -5.10
N LEU A 116 -4.76 -3.43 -6.05
CA LEU A 116 -3.58 -2.60 -5.75
C LEU A 116 -3.96 -1.32 -5.00
N LEU A 117 -5.07 -0.68 -5.35
CA LEU A 117 -5.58 0.49 -4.64
C LEU A 117 -5.90 0.19 -3.16
N VAL A 118 -6.59 -0.92 -2.89
CA VAL A 118 -6.89 -1.36 -1.52
C VAL A 118 -5.61 -1.67 -0.74
N MET A 119 -4.64 -2.31 -1.40
CA MET A 119 -3.35 -2.61 -0.80
C MET A 119 -2.59 -1.33 -0.42
N GLU A 120 -2.52 -0.35 -1.32
CA GLU A 120 -1.90 0.96 -1.05
C GLU A 120 -2.61 1.71 0.10
N PHE A 121 -3.94 1.68 0.14
CA PHE A 121 -4.72 2.31 1.21
C PHE A 121 -4.40 1.71 2.59
N ARG A 122 -4.38 0.37 2.70
CA ARG A 122 -4.02 -0.31 3.95
C ARG A 122 -2.58 -0.01 4.32
N ALA A 123 -1.66 -0.12 3.37
CA ALA A 123 -0.24 0.05 3.61
C ALA A 123 0.09 1.50 4.05
N SER A 124 -0.58 2.50 3.46
CA SER A 124 -0.46 3.91 3.88
C SER A 124 -0.93 4.12 5.32
N SER A 125 -1.96 3.41 5.77
CA SER A 125 -2.45 3.51 7.16
C SER A 125 -1.41 2.97 8.16
N TYR A 126 -0.80 1.81 7.86
CA TYR A 126 0.28 1.24 8.67
C TYR A 126 1.52 2.13 8.70
N TRP A 127 1.88 2.71 7.56
CA TRP A 127 2.99 3.66 7.46
C TRP A 127 2.84 4.83 8.44
N HIS A 128 1.64 5.43 8.51
CA HIS A 128 1.39 6.54 9.42
C HIS A 128 1.55 6.14 10.89
N ALA A 129 0.99 4.99 11.28
CA ALA A 129 1.13 4.48 12.64
C ALA A 129 2.59 4.20 13.01
N MET A 130 3.36 3.56 12.12
CA MET A 130 4.78 3.27 12.36
C MET A 130 5.64 4.52 12.41
N ARG A 131 5.33 5.53 11.58
CA ARG A 131 6.03 6.81 11.62
C ARG A 131 5.76 7.56 12.91
N GLU A 132 4.51 7.59 13.38
CA GLU A 132 4.15 8.20 14.66
C GLU A 132 4.90 7.52 15.82
N ARG A 133 5.00 6.18 15.79
CA ARG A 133 5.77 5.41 16.77
C ARG A 133 7.27 5.71 16.70
N ALA A 134 7.85 5.79 15.50
CA ALA A 134 9.24 6.15 15.31
C ALA A 134 9.55 7.57 15.84
N ASP A 135 8.63 8.53 15.65
CA ASP A 135 8.74 9.89 16.18
C ASP A 135 8.61 9.94 17.72
N GLU A 136 7.83 9.05 18.34
CA GLU A 136 7.79 8.88 19.80
C GLU A 136 9.12 8.36 20.32
N LEU A 137 9.66 7.30 19.71
CA LEU A 137 10.93 6.69 20.11
C LEU A 137 12.11 7.63 19.89
N ALA A 138 12.13 8.37 18.77
CA ALA A 138 13.14 9.40 18.51
C ALA A 138 13.18 10.46 19.62
N ARG A 139 12.01 10.88 20.13
CA ARG A 139 11.93 11.83 21.24
C ARG A 139 12.49 11.27 22.54
N VAL A 140 12.21 10.00 22.86
CA VAL A 140 12.74 9.33 24.06
C VAL A 140 14.27 9.19 23.99
N LEU A 141 14.79 8.85 22.81
CA LEU A 141 16.22 8.66 22.56
C LEU A 141 16.99 9.97 22.29
N GLN A 142 16.31 11.12 22.33
CA GLN A 142 16.85 12.44 21.97
C GLN A 142 17.40 12.53 20.53
N PHE A 143 16.89 11.71 19.61
CA PHE A 143 17.14 11.85 18.18
C PHE A 143 16.28 12.95 17.57
N ARG A 144 16.73 13.47 16.41
CA ARG A 144 15.96 14.45 15.64
C ARG A 144 14.71 13.77 15.08
N ALA A 145 13.53 14.31 15.43
CA ALA A 145 12.26 13.83 14.91
C ALA A 145 12.18 13.96 13.37
N PHE A 146 11.38 13.11 12.73
CA PHE A 146 11.16 13.18 11.30
C PHE A 146 10.46 14.51 10.95
N PRO A 147 10.80 15.13 9.80
CA PRO A 147 10.15 16.37 9.38
C PRO A 147 8.65 16.12 9.24
N ARG A 148 7.81 16.89 9.93
CA ARG A 148 6.35 16.75 9.82
C ARG A 148 5.93 17.14 8.40
N SER A 149 5.48 16.15 7.62
CA SER A 149 4.82 16.43 6.34
C SER A 149 3.49 17.12 6.64
N SER A 150 3.26 18.29 6.07
CA SER A 150 1.94 18.93 6.13
C SER A 150 0.89 17.95 5.58
N ARG A 151 -0.16 17.69 6.37
CA ARG A 151 -1.27 16.78 6.01
C ARG A 151 -1.97 17.17 4.70
N TRP A 152 -1.79 18.41 4.27
CA TRP A 152 -2.45 19.02 3.12
C TRP A 152 -1.53 19.28 1.93
N SER A 153 -0.33 18.71 1.89
CA SER A 153 0.50 18.82 0.67
C SER A 153 0.18 17.67 -0.29
N PRO A 154 -0.64 17.91 -1.35
CA PRO A 154 -0.98 16.89 -2.35
C PRO A 154 0.26 16.40 -3.13
N LEU A 155 1.35 17.15 -3.06
CA LEU A 155 2.65 16.84 -3.67
C LEU A 155 3.59 16.04 -2.76
N THR A 156 3.13 15.61 -1.58
CA THR A 156 3.90 14.61 -0.84
C THR A 156 3.99 13.35 -1.69
N THR A 157 5.18 12.75 -1.75
CA THR A 157 5.43 11.53 -2.51
C THR A 157 4.42 10.44 -2.16
N SER A 158 3.90 10.47 -0.91
CA SER A 158 2.83 9.62 -0.38
C SER A 158 1.45 9.85 -1.02
N GLY A 159 1.06 11.10 -1.27
CA GLY A 159 -0.21 11.44 -1.92
C GLY A 159 -0.19 11.09 -3.42
N ALA A 160 0.92 11.37 -4.10
CA ALA A 160 1.02 11.20 -5.55
C ALA A 160 0.74 9.75 -6.03
N SER A 161 1.30 8.72 -5.37
CA SER A 161 1.01 7.32 -5.71
C SER A 161 -0.47 6.98 -5.52
N PHE A 162 -1.08 7.46 -4.42
CA PHE A 162 -2.48 7.17 -4.14
C PHE A 162 -3.38 7.75 -5.23
N TYR A 163 -3.16 9.02 -5.61
CA TYR A 163 -3.89 9.64 -6.72
C TYR A 163 -3.66 8.90 -8.05
N LEU A 164 -2.45 8.42 -8.30
CA LEU A 164 -2.16 7.62 -9.50
C LEU A 164 -2.94 6.29 -9.50
N HIS A 165 -3.01 5.57 -8.38
CA HIS A 165 -3.81 4.35 -8.27
C HIS A 165 -5.31 4.64 -8.50
N VAL A 166 -5.83 5.70 -7.88
CA VAL A 166 -7.23 6.14 -8.06
C VAL A 166 -7.49 6.51 -9.53
N LEU A 167 -6.57 7.22 -10.17
CA LEU A 167 -6.66 7.59 -11.58
C LEU A 167 -6.67 6.36 -12.49
N VAL A 168 -5.76 5.41 -12.29
CA VAL A 168 -5.71 4.19 -13.10
C VAL A 168 -6.98 3.35 -12.90
N ALA A 169 -7.47 3.22 -11.67
CA ALA A 169 -8.73 2.51 -11.38
C ALA A 169 -9.94 3.22 -12.03
N SER A 170 -10.01 4.55 -12.00
CA SER A 170 -11.09 5.30 -12.63
C SER A 170 -11.06 5.21 -14.16
N LEU A 171 -9.86 5.18 -14.77
CA LEU A 171 -9.70 4.93 -16.21
C LEU A 171 -10.16 3.53 -16.60
N TRP A 172 -9.79 2.49 -15.83
CA TRP A 172 -10.30 1.13 -16.06
C TRP A 172 -11.82 1.06 -15.90
N PHE A 173 -12.38 1.72 -14.90
CA PHE A 173 -13.82 1.81 -14.70
C PHE A 173 -14.51 2.50 -15.88
N ALA A 174 -14.02 3.66 -16.31
CA ALA A 174 -14.54 4.38 -17.48
C ALA A 174 -14.45 3.54 -18.75
N SER A 175 -13.38 2.75 -18.91
CA SER A 175 -13.18 1.89 -20.08
C SER A 175 -14.29 0.86 -20.28
N LEU A 176 -14.99 0.44 -19.21
CA LEU A 176 -16.11 -0.51 -19.29
C LEU A 176 -17.30 0.08 -20.06
N PHE A 177 -17.49 1.40 -19.98
CA PHE A 177 -18.59 2.11 -20.62
C PHE A 177 -18.26 2.53 -22.05
N VAL A 178 -16.97 2.67 -22.38
CA VAL A 178 -16.52 2.94 -23.74
C VAL A 178 -16.77 1.71 -24.60
N ARG A 179 -17.85 1.74 -25.38
CA ARG A 179 -18.07 0.77 -26.44
C ARG A 179 -16.97 0.95 -27.48
N LEU A 180 -16.17 -0.09 -27.66
CA LEU A 180 -15.37 -0.22 -28.87
C LEU A 180 -16.38 -0.44 -29.99
N GLN A 181 -16.70 0.62 -30.74
CA GLN A 181 -17.36 0.40 -32.03
C GLN A 181 -16.36 -0.38 -32.87
N PRO A 182 -16.65 -1.64 -33.27
CA PRO A 182 -15.87 -2.27 -34.32
C PRO A 182 -16.00 -1.34 -35.53
N GLY A 183 -14.87 -0.83 -36.00
CA GLY A 183 -14.84 0.15 -37.08
C GLY A 183 -15.63 -0.33 -38.30
N LEU A 184 -16.45 0.59 -38.79
CA LEU A 184 -16.83 0.76 -40.20
C LEU A 184 -15.63 0.59 -41.14
#